data_AF-A0A2W6S0B3-F1
#
_entry.id   AF-A0A2W6S0B3-F1
#
_cell.length_a   1.000
_cell.length_b   1.000
_cell.length_c   1.000
_cell.angle_alpha   90.00
_cell.angle_beta   90.00
_cell.angle_gamma   90.00
#
_symmetry.space_group_name_H-M   'P 1'
#
loop_
_entity.id
_entity.type
_entity.pdbx_description
1 polymer ?
#
loop_
_entity_poly.entity_id
_entity_poly.type
_entity_poly.pdbx_seq_one_letter_code
_entity_poly.pdbx_strand_id
1 'polypeptide(L)'
;ESWNRSPGTYGYYASLKENVPVGCGCTVNVDPFYANSKNRIIIRYSDVLLMKAEALIELGQINEALPLINQVRQRAANSTVLTGSYTSNNLISKYEPGVNCTWNQDFARRALRWERRMEFAMEGSRFFDLVRWGTAAGTMNTYYSGEKTKRSYYSQAGFDHGIEEYCPIPLAQINFSQGLYKQNNGY
;
A
#
# COMPACT_ATOMS: atom_id res chain seq x y z
N GLU A 1 -17.65 13.56 -7.54
CA GLU A 1 -17.50 12.19 -8.06
C GLU A 1 -18.77 11.39 -7.76
N SER A 2 -19.69 11.34 -8.73
CA SER A 2 -21.04 10.76 -8.57
C SER A 2 -21.10 9.23 -8.78
N TRP A 3 -19.97 8.59 -9.11
CA TRP A 3 -19.90 7.16 -9.39
C TRP A 3 -19.76 6.29 -8.12
N ASN A 4 -19.41 6.90 -6.98
CA ASN A 4 -19.26 6.19 -5.71
C ASN A 4 -20.60 6.14 -4.95
N ARG A 5 -21.08 4.93 -4.63
CA ARG A 5 -22.40 4.71 -4.01
C ARG A 5 -22.54 5.29 -2.59
N SER A 6 -21.45 5.30 -1.80
CA SER A 6 -21.45 5.94 -0.48
C SER A 6 -20.01 6.37 -0.14
N PRO A 7 -19.56 7.53 -0.64
CA PRO A 7 -18.18 7.95 -0.47
C PRO A 7 -17.81 8.28 1.00
N GLY A 8 -18.81 8.57 1.83
CA GLY A 8 -18.65 8.72 3.28
C GLY A 8 -18.30 7.40 3.98
N THR A 9 -18.77 6.26 3.45
CA THR A 9 -18.56 4.92 4.01
C THR A 9 -17.42 4.17 3.33
N TYR A 10 -17.35 4.20 2.00
CA TYR A 10 -16.44 3.39 1.18
C TYR A 10 -15.21 4.17 0.67
N GLY A 11 -15.06 5.43 1.09
CA GLY A 11 -14.02 6.33 0.59
C GLY A 11 -14.32 6.80 -0.83
N TYR A 12 -13.51 7.70 -1.39
CA TYR A 12 -13.71 8.24 -2.75
C TYR A 12 -12.91 7.50 -3.82
N TYR A 13 -11.98 6.65 -3.42
CA TYR A 13 -11.01 6.03 -4.32
C TYR A 13 -11.23 4.53 -4.39
N ALA A 14 -11.59 4.04 -5.58
CA ALA A 14 -11.63 2.62 -5.90
C ALA A 14 -10.46 2.29 -6.83
N SER A 15 -9.80 1.16 -6.58
CA SER A 15 -8.71 0.73 -7.45
C SER A 15 -9.25 0.28 -8.80
N LEU A 16 -8.93 1.01 -9.88
CA LEU A 16 -9.21 0.55 -11.25
C LEU A 16 -8.49 -0.76 -11.57
N LYS A 17 -7.33 -0.99 -10.94
CA LYS A 17 -6.53 -2.21 -11.13
C LYS A 17 -7.31 -3.47 -10.74
N GLU A 18 -8.19 -3.40 -9.74
CA GLU A 18 -8.95 -4.55 -9.26
C GLU A 18 -10.36 -4.65 -9.87
N ASN A 19 -10.78 -3.64 -10.62
CA ASN A 19 -12.06 -3.66 -11.31
C ASN A 19 -11.98 -4.49 -12.60
N VAL A 20 -13.13 -5.07 -12.97
CA VAL A 20 -13.37 -5.73 -14.25
C VAL A 20 -14.35 -4.91 -15.07
N PRO A 21 -14.29 -4.96 -16.41
CA PRO A 21 -15.29 -4.30 -17.26
C PRO A 21 -16.70 -4.80 -16.94
N VAL A 22 -17.68 -3.88 -16.95
CA VAL A 22 -19.10 -4.22 -16.68
C VAL A 22 -19.64 -5.23 -17.69
N GLY A 23 -19.19 -5.17 -18.94
CA GLY A 23 -19.59 -6.13 -19.99
C GLY A 23 -18.82 -7.46 -19.97
N CYS A 24 -17.92 -7.69 -19.01
CA CYS A 24 -17.23 -8.97 -18.89
C CYS A 24 -18.22 -10.06 -18.45
N GLY A 25 -18.21 -11.22 -19.11
CA GLY A 25 -18.97 -12.39 -18.65
C GLY A 25 -18.53 -12.90 -17.27
N CYS A 26 -17.37 -12.45 -16.79
CA CYS A 26 -16.86 -12.69 -15.45
C CYS A 26 -17.51 -11.83 -14.35
N THR A 27 -18.28 -10.79 -14.71
CA THR A 27 -18.96 -9.88 -13.77
C THR A 27 -20.40 -10.33 -13.59
N VAL A 28 -20.83 -10.53 -12.34
CA VAL A 28 -22.19 -10.94 -11.99
C VAL A 28 -22.81 -9.91 -11.06
N ASN A 29 -24.01 -9.41 -11.40
CA ASN A 29 -24.80 -8.60 -10.49
C ASN A 29 -25.53 -9.52 -9.49
N VAL A 30 -25.23 -9.36 -8.21
CA VAL A 30 -25.82 -10.06 -7.08
C VAL A 30 -26.42 -9.02 -6.14
N ASP A 31 -27.51 -8.38 -6.61
CA ASP A 31 -28.21 -7.27 -5.96
C ASP A 31 -28.27 -7.41 -4.43
N PRO A 32 -27.78 -6.43 -3.64
CA PRO A 32 -27.33 -5.09 -4.03
C PRO A 32 -25.85 -4.98 -4.49
N PHE A 33 -25.12 -6.07 -4.63
CA PHE A 33 -23.67 -6.10 -4.87
C PHE A 33 -23.28 -6.53 -6.29
N TYR A 34 -21.99 -6.40 -6.61
CA TYR A 34 -21.39 -6.98 -7.80
C TYR A 34 -20.31 -7.98 -7.37
N ALA A 35 -20.26 -9.12 -8.04
CA ALA A 35 -19.19 -10.11 -7.91
C ALA A 35 -18.42 -10.20 -9.23
N ASN A 36 -17.16 -10.62 -9.16
CA ASN A 36 -16.41 -11.00 -10.35
C ASN A 36 -15.47 -12.17 -10.08
N SER A 37 -15.08 -12.88 -11.14
CA SER A 37 -14.19 -14.04 -11.06
C SER A 37 -12.71 -13.72 -11.35
N LYS A 38 -12.29 -12.46 -11.17
CA LYS A 38 -10.89 -12.09 -11.41
C LYS A 38 -9.99 -12.77 -10.38
N ASN A 39 -8.91 -13.40 -10.86
CA ASN A 39 -7.92 -14.01 -9.98
C ASN A 39 -7.27 -12.96 -9.09
N ARG A 40 -7.23 -13.25 -7.78
CA ARG A 40 -6.49 -12.44 -6.83
C ARG A 40 -5.02 -12.83 -6.85
N ILE A 41 -4.17 -11.87 -7.19
CA ILE A 41 -2.72 -12.08 -7.22
C ILE A 41 -2.17 -11.90 -5.80
N ILE A 42 -1.55 -12.94 -5.25
CA ILE A 42 -0.90 -12.88 -3.93
C ILE A 42 0.55 -12.42 -4.05
N ILE A 43 1.28 -12.93 -5.03
CA ILE A 43 2.68 -12.54 -5.31
C ILE A 43 2.79 -12.18 -6.79
N ARG A 44 3.47 -11.08 -7.07
CA ARG A 44 3.77 -10.61 -8.43
C ARG A 44 5.22 -10.21 -8.57
N TYR A 45 5.71 -10.25 -9.80
CA TYR A 45 7.13 -10.08 -10.07
C TYR A 45 7.71 -8.75 -9.59
N SER A 46 6.96 -7.65 -9.66
CA SER A 46 7.40 -6.36 -9.12
C SER A 46 7.57 -6.36 -7.61
N ASP A 47 6.83 -7.19 -6.86
CA ASP A 47 7.05 -7.34 -5.42
C ASP A 47 8.37 -8.05 -5.16
N VAL A 48 8.69 -9.10 -5.94
CA VAL A 48 10.00 -9.76 -5.87
C VAL A 48 11.14 -8.79 -6.19
N LEU A 49 10.99 -7.96 -7.23
CA LEU A 49 11.98 -6.93 -7.58
C LEU A 49 12.18 -5.93 -6.44
N LEU A 50 11.10 -5.44 -5.84
CA LEU A 50 11.16 -4.44 -4.78
C LEU A 50 11.61 -5.04 -3.43
N MET A 51 11.31 -6.32 -3.14
CA MET A 51 11.88 -7.04 -1.99
C MET A 51 13.38 -7.23 -2.15
N LYS A 52 13.86 -7.60 -3.34
CA LYS A 52 15.30 -7.69 -3.64
C LYS A 52 15.98 -6.32 -3.52
N ALA A 53 15.38 -5.27 -4.08
CA ALA A 53 15.88 -3.90 -3.97
C ALA A 53 15.98 -3.46 -2.50
N GLU A 54 14.98 -3.81 -1.68
CA GLU A 54 14.98 -3.55 -0.25
C GLU A 54 16.15 -4.21 0.48
N ALA A 55 16.34 -5.52 0.28
CA ALA A 55 17.44 -6.26 0.87
C ALA A 55 18.79 -5.65 0.49
N LEU A 56 18.99 -5.30 -0.79
CA LEU A 56 20.21 -4.66 -1.27
C LEU A 56 20.45 -3.29 -0.62
N ILE A 57 19.40 -2.47 -0.44
CA ILE A 57 19.51 -1.16 0.22
C ILE A 57 19.94 -1.31 1.68
N GLU A 58 19.34 -2.25 2.40
CA GLU A 58 19.68 -2.48 3.81
C GLU A 58 21.07 -3.13 3.99
N LEU A 59 21.56 -3.87 3.00
CA LEU A 59 22.94 -4.36 2.93
C LEU A 59 23.96 -3.31 2.46
N GLY A 60 23.53 -2.08 2.14
CA GLY A 60 24.40 -1.00 1.63
C GLY A 60 24.75 -1.09 0.14
N GLN A 61 24.21 -2.08 -0.58
CA GLN A 61 24.40 -2.29 -2.02
C GLN A 61 23.42 -1.44 -2.86
N ILE A 62 23.36 -0.14 -2.56
CA ILE A 62 22.32 0.76 -3.10
C ILE A 62 22.35 0.93 -4.61
N ASN A 63 23.52 0.75 -5.24
CA ASN A 63 23.68 0.85 -6.70
C ASN A 63 23.07 -0.34 -7.44
N GLU A 64 23.02 -1.52 -6.80
CA GLU A 64 22.36 -2.72 -7.35
C GLU A 64 20.83 -2.65 -7.21
N ALA A 65 20.33 -1.91 -6.21
CA ALA A 65 18.90 -1.71 -6.01
C ALA A 65 18.27 -0.73 -7.01
N LEU A 66 19.02 0.31 -7.41
CA LEU A 66 18.56 1.34 -8.34
C LEU A 66 17.94 0.79 -9.65
N PRO A 67 18.60 -0.11 -10.42
CA PRO A 67 18.01 -0.63 -11.65
C PRO A 67 16.72 -1.42 -11.42
N LEU A 68 16.57 -2.10 -10.28
CA LEU A 68 15.36 -2.86 -9.95
C LEU A 68 14.17 -1.92 -9.71
N ILE A 69 14.37 -0.82 -8.98
CA ILE A 69 13.35 0.22 -8.76
C ILE A 69 13.01 0.89 -10.10
N ASN A 70 14.02 1.25 -10.89
CA ASN A 70 13.82 1.89 -12.19
C ASN A 70 13.13 0.98 -13.20
N GLN A 71 13.28 -0.34 -13.10
CA GLN A 71 12.52 -1.29 -13.93
C GLN A 71 11.01 -1.19 -13.68
N VAL A 72 10.59 -1.08 -12.42
CA VAL A 72 9.17 -0.88 -12.04
C VAL A 72 8.67 0.47 -12.54
N ARG A 73 9.44 1.54 -12.30
CA ARG A 73 9.10 2.91 -12.72
C ARG A 73 8.99 3.05 -14.23
N GLN A 74 9.94 2.50 -14.98
CA GLN A 74 9.93 2.54 -16.44
C GLN A 74 8.73 1.76 -17.01
N ARG A 75 8.42 0.59 -16.46
CA ARG A 75 7.23 -0.17 -16.85
C ARG A 75 5.97 0.65 -16.56
N ALA A 76 5.85 1.24 -15.38
CA ALA A 76 4.69 2.06 -15.00
C ALA A 76 4.54 3.27 -15.92
N ALA A 77 5.63 3.97 -16.25
CA ALA A 77 5.64 5.08 -17.20
C ALA A 77 5.14 4.67 -18.60
N ASN A 78 5.45 3.44 -19.03
CA ASN A 78 5.03 2.93 -20.34
C ASN A 78 3.62 2.29 -20.34
N SER A 79 2.97 2.15 -19.18
CA SER A 79 1.67 1.45 -19.04
C SER A 79 0.48 2.36 -19.34
N THR A 80 0.41 2.91 -20.56
CA THR A 80 -0.53 3.97 -20.95
C THR A 80 -1.61 3.55 -21.94
N VAL A 81 -1.63 2.29 -22.35
CA VAL A 81 -2.52 1.77 -23.41
C VAL A 81 -4.00 2.06 -23.13
N LEU A 82 -4.42 1.99 -21.86
CA LEU A 82 -5.81 2.19 -21.43
C LEU A 82 -6.05 3.53 -20.72
N THR A 83 -5.08 4.44 -20.71
CA THR A 83 -5.22 5.75 -20.03
C THR A 83 -5.79 6.85 -20.93
N GLY A 84 -5.93 6.60 -22.24
CA GLY A 84 -6.59 7.52 -23.17
C GLY A 84 -5.98 8.93 -23.14
N SER A 85 -6.84 9.96 -23.06
CA SER A 85 -6.42 11.37 -23.00
C SER A 85 -5.70 11.75 -21.70
N TYR A 86 -5.77 10.94 -20.64
CA TYR A 86 -5.07 11.21 -19.38
C TYR A 86 -3.58 10.88 -19.43
N THR A 87 -3.11 10.27 -20.51
CA THR A 87 -1.70 9.87 -20.69
C THR A 87 -0.73 11.04 -20.52
N SER A 88 -1.13 12.26 -20.88
CA SER A 88 -0.32 13.48 -20.72
C SER A 88 -0.03 13.86 -19.26
N ASN A 89 -0.79 13.31 -18.30
CA ASN A 89 -0.60 13.56 -16.87
C ASN A 89 0.37 12.56 -16.21
N ASN A 90 1.04 11.72 -17.00
CA ASN A 90 1.99 10.74 -16.48
C ASN A 90 3.32 11.39 -16.10
N LEU A 91 3.55 11.55 -14.80
CA LEU A 91 4.76 12.18 -14.23
C LEU A 91 5.77 11.16 -13.69
N ILE A 92 5.74 9.91 -14.17
CA ILE A 92 6.63 8.85 -13.70
C ILE A 92 7.95 8.92 -14.50
N SER A 93 9.05 9.20 -13.81
CA SER A 93 10.41 9.22 -14.36
C SER A 93 11.34 8.29 -13.57
N LYS A 94 12.41 7.79 -14.20
CA LYS A 94 13.45 7.03 -13.48
C LYS A 94 14.18 7.92 -12.47
N TYR A 95 14.71 7.30 -11.41
CA TYR A 95 15.71 7.93 -10.56
C TYR A 95 17.06 7.94 -11.28
N GLU A 96 17.66 9.12 -11.39
CA GLU A 96 18.90 9.38 -12.10
C GLU A 96 19.86 10.14 -11.17
N PRO A 97 20.80 9.42 -10.51
CA PRO A 97 21.75 10.03 -9.58
C PRO A 97 22.55 11.16 -10.23
N GLY A 98 22.61 12.32 -9.56
CA GLY A 98 23.29 13.51 -10.08
C GLY A 98 22.48 14.34 -11.08
N VAL A 99 21.30 13.87 -11.51
CA VAL A 99 20.39 14.59 -12.40
C VAL A 99 19.16 15.07 -11.63
N ASN A 100 18.41 14.13 -11.04
CA ASN A 100 17.15 14.42 -10.36
C ASN A 100 17.11 13.94 -8.89
N CYS A 101 18.16 13.28 -8.42
CA CYS A 101 18.29 12.86 -7.03
C CYS A 101 19.75 12.70 -6.59
N THR A 102 19.96 12.81 -5.28
CA THR A 102 21.19 12.38 -4.62
C THR A 102 21.00 10.95 -4.12
N TRP A 103 21.66 9.98 -4.74
CA TRP A 103 21.49 8.56 -4.41
C TRP A 103 22.40 8.14 -3.25
N ASN A 104 21.86 8.22 -2.04
CA ASN A 104 22.45 7.68 -0.82
C ASN A 104 21.48 6.68 -0.16
N GLN A 105 21.91 5.98 0.89
CA GLN A 105 21.11 4.92 1.51
C GLN A 105 19.75 5.42 2.02
N ASP A 106 19.70 6.60 2.63
CA ASP A 106 18.45 7.17 3.11
C ASP A 106 17.50 7.59 1.98
N PHE A 107 18.03 8.16 0.89
CA PHE A 107 17.23 8.45 -0.30
C PHE A 107 16.75 7.15 -0.94
N ALA A 108 17.61 6.15 -1.11
CA ALA A 108 17.24 4.87 -1.71
C ALA A 108 16.13 4.17 -0.91
N ARG A 109 16.22 4.18 0.44
CA ARG A 109 15.16 3.67 1.32
C ARG A 109 13.85 4.43 1.13
N ARG A 110 13.88 5.77 1.08
CA ARG A 110 12.66 6.57 0.83
C ARG A 110 12.08 6.34 -0.56
N ALA A 111 12.93 6.27 -1.59
CA ALA A 111 12.56 6.00 -2.97
C ALA A 111 11.87 4.64 -3.10
N LEU A 112 12.44 3.59 -2.49
CA LEU A 112 11.83 2.27 -2.43
C LEU A 112 10.47 2.30 -1.73
N ARG A 113 10.38 2.90 -0.53
CA ARG A 113 9.13 2.99 0.24
C ARG A 113 8.05 3.76 -0.51
N TRP A 114 8.45 4.77 -1.28
CA TRP A 114 7.55 5.51 -2.19
C TRP A 114 7.08 4.62 -3.34
N GLU A 115 8.00 3.90 -3.99
CA GLU A 115 7.66 2.98 -5.08
C GLU A 115 6.69 1.89 -4.62
N ARG A 116 6.95 1.25 -3.47
CA ARG A 116 6.03 0.27 -2.87
C ARG A 116 4.65 0.87 -2.59
N ARG A 117 4.58 2.11 -2.10
CA ARG A 117 3.31 2.81 -1.83
C ARG A 117 2.48 3.01 -3.10
N MET A 118 3.13 3.44 -4.18
CA MET A 118 2.46 3.72 -5.45
C MET A 118 2.10 2.42 -6.19
N GLU A 119 3.03 1.48 -6.24
CA GLU A 119 2.87 0.23 -6.98
C GLU A 119 1.83 -0.70 -6.34
N PHE A 120 1.78 -0.79 -5.00
CA PHE A 120 0.89 -1.69 -4.25
C PHE A 120 -0.33 -1.00 -3.61
N ALA A 121 -0.71 0.18 -4.12
CA ALA A 121 -1.87 0.89 -3.60
C ALA A 121 -3.13 0.02 -3.69
N MET A 122 -3.89 -0.05 -2.59
CA MET A 122 -5.13 -0.83 -2.48
C MET A 122 -4.97 -2.37 -2.58
N GLU A 123 -3.75 -2.90 -2.42
CA GLU A 123 -3.48 -4.36 -2.46
C GLU A 123 -3.34 -4.99 -1.06
N GLY A 124 -3.47 -4.21 0.02
CA GLY A 124 -3.49 -4.71 1.40
C GLY A 124 -2.14 -4.82 2.10
N SER A 125 -1.02 -4.56 1.43
CA SER A 125 0.32 -4.72 2.02
C SER A 125 0.82 -3.51 2.82
N ARG A 126 0.19 -2.33 2.66
CA ARG A 126 0.74 -1.06 3.17
C ARG A 126 0.93 -1.04 4.69
N PHE A 127 -0.04 -1.53 5.46
CA PHE A 127 0.05 -1.50 6.92
C PHE A 127 1.19 -2.39 7.42
N PHE A 128 1.30 -3.62 6.89
CA PHE A 128 2.38 -4.54 7.22
C PHE A 128 3.76 -3.97 6.87
N ASP A 129 3.88 -3.29 5.72
CA ASP A 129 5.10 -2.56 5.34
C ASP A 129 5.46 -1.47 6.38
N LEU A 130 4.49 -0.70 6.87
CA LEU A 130 4.75 0.34 7.87
C LEU A 130 5.19 -0.23 9.22
N VAL A 131 4.56 -1.33 9.65
CA VAL A 131 4.86 -2.02 10.91
C VAL A 131 6.28 -2.61 10.86
N ARG A 132 6.63 -3.38 9.81
CA ARG A 132 7.96 -3.98 9.70
C ARG A 132 9.09 -2.93 9.56
N TRP A 133 8.76 -1.73 9.09
CA TRP A 133 9.69 -0.60 9.05
C TRP A 133 9.80 0.18 10.36
N GLY A 134 8.97 -0.11 11.36
CA GLY A 134 8.89 0.66 12.61
C GLY A 134 8.38 2.10 12.41
N THR A 135 7.58 2.34 11.36
CA THR A 135 7.10 3.69 10.99
C THR A 135 5.58 3.84 11.02
N ALA A 136 4.87 2.83 11.52
CA ALA A 136 3.42 2.79 11.59
C ALA A 136 2.85 3.97 12.38
N ALA A 137 3.22 4.13 13.65
CA ALA A 137 2.71 5.19 14.52
C ALA A 137 2.90 6.59 13.92
N GLY A 138 4.13 6.93 13.52
CA GLY A 138 4.42 8.23 12.91
C GLY A 138 3.61 8.48 11.63
N THR A 139 3.49 7.47 10.77
CA THR A 139 2.74 7.59 9.51
C THR A 139 1.23 7.73 9.75
N MET A 140 0.66 6.88 10.62
CA MET A 140 -0.78 6.86 10.90
C MET A 140 -1.23 8.12 11.62
N ASN A 141 -0.48 8.59 12.62
CA ASN A 141 -0.80 9.84 13.33
C ASN A 141 -0.70 11.08 12.43
N THR A 142 0.28 11.09 11.50
CA THR A 142 0.37 12.14 10.47
C THR A 142 -0.87 12.11 9.55
N TYR A 143 -1.29 10.91 9.13
CA TYR A 143 -2.48 10.72 8.31
C TYR A 143 -3.76 11.18 9.02
N TYR A 144 -4.00 10.74 10.27
CA TYR A 144 -5.18 11.14 11.05
C TYR A 144 -5.24 12.66 11.26
N SER A 145 -4.11 13.28 11.58
CA SER A 145 -4.03 14.74 11.76
C SER A 145 -4.42 15.51 10.49
N GLY A 146 -4.07 15.00 9.30
CA GLY A 146 -4.42 15.61 8.02
C GLY A 146 -5.84 15.32 7.55
N GLU A 147 -6.42 14.18 7.94
CA GLU A 147 -7.75 13.75 7.48
C GLU A 147 -8.89 14.09 8.43
N LYS A 148 -8.62 14.37 9.71
CA LYS A 148 -9.68 14.68 10.70
C LYS A 148 -10.56 15.88 10.35
N THR A 149 -10.05 16.83 9.56
CA THR A 149 -10.83 17.97 9.07
C THR A 149 -11.75 17.60 7.90
N LYS A 150 -11.48 16.49 7.23
CA LYS A 150 -12.24 15.98 6.08
C LYS A 150 -13.22 14.88 6.49
N ARG A 151 -12.92 14.18 7.58
CA ARG A 151 -13.63 12.98 8.07
C ARG A 151 -13.79 13.05 9.58
N SER A 152 -15.01 13.29 10.04
CA SER A 152 -15.33 13.49 11.46
C SER A 152 -15.00 12.27 12.33
N TYR A 153 -15.06 11.05 11.79
CA TYR A 153 -14.70 9.84 12.52
C TYR A 153 -13.20 9.70 12.81
N TYR A 154 -12.34 10.54 12.21
CA TYR A 154 -10.93 10.64 12.59
C TYR A 154 -10.66 11.74 13.64
N SER A 155 -11.69 12.42 14.14
CA SER A 155 -11.52 13.54 15.11
C SER A 155 -10.74 13.15 16.37
N GLN A 156 -10.89 11.91 16.83
CA GLN A 156 -10.19 11.35 17.99
C GLN A 156 -9.29 10.16 17.62
N ALA A 157 -8.98 9.98 16.33
CA ALA A 157 -8.13 8.87 15.92
C ALA A 157 -6.68 9.09 16.38
N GLY A 158 -6.09 8.05 16.96
CA GLY A 158 -4.70 7.97 17.38
C GLY A 158 -4.12 6.63 16.98
N PHE A 159 -2.79 6.55 16.98
CA PHE A 159 -2.06 5.30 16.84
C PHE A 159 -0.99 5.21 17.94
N ASP A 160 -1.13 4.23 18.84
CA ASP A 160 -0.22 4.01 19.97
C ASP A 160 0.91 3.04 19.60
N HIS A 161 2.14 3.54 19.64
CA HIS A 161 3.33 2.77 19.31
C HIS A 161 3.59 1.67 20.35
N GLY A 162 3.80 0.45 19.87
CA GLY A 162 4.06 -0.74 20.68
C GLY A 162 2.79 -1.45 21.18
N ILE A 163 1.61 -1.02 20.75
CA ILE A 163 0.31 -1.61 21.08
C ILE A 163 -0.41 -2.00 19.79
N GLU A 164 -0.71 -1.03 18.93
CA GLU A 164 -1.66 -1.19 17.82
C GLU A 164 -1.04 -1.71 16.52
N GLU A 165 0.24 -2.11 16.53
CA GLU A 165 0.92 -2.74 15.39
C GLU A 165 0.37 -4.13 15.06
N TYR A 166 -0.20 -4.83 16.05
CA TYR A 166 -0.74 -6.18 15.91
C TYR A 166 -2.13 -6.28 16.51
N CYS A 167 -2.99 -7.10 15.93
CA CYS A 167 -4.28 -7.39 16.54
C CYS A 167 -4.09 -8.07 17.91
N PRO A 168 -4.93 -7.77 18.91
CA PRO A 168 -4.88 -8.44 20.19
C PRO A 168 -5.20 -9.93 20.01
N ILE A 169 -4.56 -10.78 20.82
CA ILE A 169 -4.94 -12.19 20.88
C ILE A 169 -6.36 -12.27 21.43
N PRO A 170 -7.28 -13.00 20.77
CA PRO A 170 -8.67 -13.05 21.23
C PRO A 170 -8.76 -13.63 22.64
N LEU A 171 -9.44 -12.91 23.55
CA LEU A 171 -9.54 -13.28 24.97
C LEU A 171 -10.06 -14.72 25.19
N ALA A 172 -11.01 -15.15 24.36
CA ALA A 172 -11.53 -16.52 24.41
C ALA A 172 -10.43 -17.57 24.22
N GLN A 173 -9.47 -17.33 23.32
CA GLN A 173 -8.36 -18.25 23.07
C GLN A 173 -7.40 -18.32 24.26
N ILE A 174 -7.14 -17.18 24.92
CA ILE A 174 -6.35 -17.14 26.16
C ILE A 174 -7.02 -17.98 27.25
N ASN A 175 -8.34 -17.80 27.43
CA ASN A 175 -9.12 -18.55 28.42
C ASN A 175 -9.12 -20.06 28.12
N PHE A 176 -9.35 -20.46 26.87
CA PHE A 176 -9.34 -21.88 26.47
C PHE A 176 -7.96 -22.52 26.64
N SER A 177 -6.89 -21.74 26.41
CA SER A 177 -5.53 -22.19 26.62
C SER A 177 -5.15 -22.33 28.11
N GLN A 178 -6.04 -21.97 29.03
CA GLN A 178 -5.79 -21.94 30.49
C GLN A 178 -4.52 -21.16 30.86
N GLY A 179 -4.30 -20.04 30.17
CA GLY A 179 -3.16 -19.15 30.42
C GLY A 179 -1.84 -19.56 29.75
N LEU A 180 -1.84 -20.56 28.87
CA LEU A 180 -0.68 -20.88 28.02
C LEU A 180 -0.41 -19.77 26.99
N TYR A 181 -1.46 -19.21 26.39
CA TYR A 181 -1.32 -18.03 25.53
C TYR A 181 -1.12 -16.78 26.38
N LYS A 182 -0.16 -15.94 25.99
CA LYS A 182 0.13 -14.65 26.61
C LYS A 182 -0.25 -13.55 25.66
N GLN A 183 -0.89 -12.51 26.18
CA GLN A 183 -1.32 -11.37 25.38
C GLN A 183 -0.13 -10.60 24.80
N ASN A 184 -0.38 -9.91 23.68
CA ASN A 184 0.54 -8.93 23.11
C ASN A 184 0.76 -7.76 24.09
N ASN A 185 1.86 -7.03 23.90
CA ASN A 185 2.17 -5.87 24.73
C ASN A 185 1.03 -4.82 24.68
N GLY A 186 0.64 -4.29 25.85
CA GLY A 186 -0.34 -3.22 25.97
C GLY A 186 -1.83 -3.61 25.98
N TYR A 187 -2.15 -4.92 25.94
CA TYR A 187 -3.53 -5.44 25.99
C TYR A 187 -3.81 -6.34 27.20
#